data_AF-A0A1I1LFH3-F1
#
_entry.id   AF-A0A1I1LFH3-F1
#
_cell.length_a   1.000
_cell.length_b   1.000
_cell.length_c   1.000
_cell.angle_alpha   90.00
_cell.angle_beta   90.00
_cell.angle_gamma   90.00
#
_symmetry.space_group_name_H-M   'P 1'
#
loop_
_entity.id
_entity.type
_entity.pdbx_description
1 polymer ?
#
loop_
_entity_poly.entity_id
_entity_poly.type
_entity_poly.pdbx_seq_one_letter_code
_entity_poly.pdbx_strand_id
1 'polypeptide(L)'
;MITYPTLKNKGVIGITAPSSGISRDLHKMFQQSVRRLEEQGYNVICGDTVWTQEKAKSASAFKRASEFNRWKRRKLQEEIH
;
A
#
# COMPACT_ATOMS: atom_id res chain seq x y z
N MET A 1 -24.67 0.44 11.49
CA MET A 1 -23.70 -0.53 12.06
C MET A 1 -22.47 -0.55 11.17
N ILE A 2 -21.28 -0.39 11.72
CA ILE A 2 -20.02 -0.39 10.95
C ILE A 2 -19.58 -1.86 10.75
N THR A 3 -19.17 -2.22 9.54
CA THR A 3 -18.60 -3.55 9.23
C THR A 3 -17.08 -3.48 9.29
N TYR A 4 -16.47 -4.30 10.14
CA TYR A 4 -15.02 -4.42 10.23
C TYR A 4 -14.53 -5.58 9.34
N PRO A 5 -13.56 -5.35 8.45
CA PRO A 5 -13.01 -6.42 7.63
C PRO A 5 -12.09 -7.33 8.45
N THR A 6 -12.01 -8.60 8.07
CA THR A 6 -11.00 -9.54 8.57
C THR A 6 -9.86 -9.65 7.56
N LEU A 7 -8.62 -9.75 8.05
CA LEU A 7 -7.47 -9.99 7.20
C LEU A 7 -7.39 -11.49 6.89
N LYS A 8 -7.56 -11.86 5.62
CA LYS A 8 -7.37 -13.24 5.17
C LYS A 8 -5.89 -13.61 5.24
N ASN A 9 -5.60 -14.83 5.67
CA ASN A 9 -4.23 -15.35 5.70
C ASN A 9 -3.66 -15.41 4.28
N LYS A 10 -2.40 -15.03 4.10
CA LYS A 10 -1.71 -14.91 2.79
C LYS A 10 -2.39 -13.97 1.76
N GLY A 11 -3.19 -13.02 2.24
CA GLY A 11 -3.81 -12.02 1.38
C GLY A 11 -2.82 -11.04 0.74
N VAL A 12 -3.28 -10.27 -0.24
CA VAL A 12 -2.49 -9.17 -0.83
C VAL A 12 -2.63 -7.90 0.00
N ILE A 13 -1.51 -7.31 0.42
CA ILE A 13 -1.45 -6.03 1.14
C ILE A 13 -1.06 -4.92 0.15
N GLY A 14 -2.01 -4.04 -0.16
CA GLY A 14 -1.76 -2.84 -0.96
C GLY A 14 -1.34 -1.67 -0.06
N ILE A 15 -0.14 -1.14 -0.26
CA ILE A 15 0.38 0.00 0.50
C ILE A 15 0.22 1.28 -0.33
N THR A 16 -0.22 2.36 0.31
CA THR A 16 -0.36 3.70 -0.27
C THR A 16 0.01 4.75 0.77
N ALA A 17 0.41 5.94 0.34
CA ALA A 17 0.70 7.07 1.20
C ALA A 17 -0.35 8.17 0.97
N PRO A 18 -1.46 8.19 1.73
CA PRO A 18 -2.53 9.18 1.56
C PRO A 18 -2.16 10.57 2.11
N SER A 19 -1.01 10.70 2.79
CA SER A 19 -0.49 11.96 3.31
C SER A 19 0.92 12.20 2.76
N SER A 20 1.98 11.97 3.54
CA SER A 20 3.38 12.08 3.11
C SER A 20 3.91 10.75 2.59
N GLY A 21 4.72 10.79 1.54
CA GLY A 21 5.53 9.64 1.16
C GLY A 21 6.80 9.58 1.99
N ILE A 22 7.63 8.58 1.71
CA ILE A 22 8.82 8.27 2.48
C ILE A 22 10.01 8.98 1.84
N SER A 23 10.84 9.64 2.65
CA SER A 23 12.09 10.25 2.19
C SER A 23 13.05 9.18 1.68
N ARG A 24 13.89 9.54 0.70
CA ARG A 24 14.81 8.59 0.04
C ARG A 24 15.73 7.87 1.03
N ASP A 25 16.19 8.55 2.07
CA ASP A 25 17.09 7.98 3.08
C ASP A 25 16.42 6.85 3.87
N LEU A 26 15.09 6.88 3.99
CA LEU A 26 14.29 5.88 4.70
C LEU A 26 13.73 4.79 3.76
N HIS A 27 13.97 4.86 2.44
CA HIS A 27 13.48 3.85 1.49
C HIS A 27 14.01 2.46 1.83
N LYS A 28 15.28 2.34 2.21
CA LYS A 28 15.88 1.05 2.62
C LYS A 28 15.18 0.46 3.84
N MET A 29 14.91 1.29 4.85
CA MET A 29 14.18 0.86 6.05
C MET A 29 12.77 0.39 5.68
N PHE A 30 12.08 1.12 4.80
CA PHE A 30 10.74 0.74 4.38
C PHE A 30 10.71 -0.56 3.57
N GLN A 31 11.67 -0.76 2.66
CA GLN A 31 11.83 -2.02 1.93
C GLN A 31 12.07 -3.21 2.87
N GLN A 32 12.78 -3.01 3.99
CA GLN A 32 12.93 -4.05 5.01
C GLN A 32 11.60 -4.41 5.70
N SER A 33 10.70 -3.44 5.88
CA SER A 33 9.35 -3.69 6.40
C SER A 33 8.49 -4.47 5.41
N VAL A 34 8.57 -4.12 4.12
CA VAL A 34 7.91 -4.87 3.03
C VAL A 34 8.37 -6.32 3.02
N ARG A 35 9.68 -6.55 3.03
CA ARG A 35 10.27 -7.88 3.02
C ARG A 35 9.80 -8.74 4.20
N ARG A 36 9.65 -8.17 5.40
CA ARG A 36 9.15 -8.92 6.57
C ARG A 36 7.71 -9.40 6.38
N LEU A 37 6.86 -8.59 5.75
CA LEU A 37 5.49 -9.01 5.43
C LEU A 37 5.48 -10.12 4.36
N GLU A 38 6.38 -10.04 3.38
CA GLU A 38 6.56 -11.10 2.38
C GLU A 38 7.08 -12.41 3.01
N GLU A 39 8.03 -12.34 3.94
CA GLU A 39 8.53 -13.49 4.71
C GLU A 39 7.44 -14.14 5.58
N GLN A 40 6.41 -13.38 5.98
CA GLN A 40 5.22 -13.90 6.66
C GLN A 40 4.20 -14.53 5.69
N GLY A 41 4.48 -14.53 4.39
CA GLY A 41 3.64 -15.14 3.36
C GLY A 41 2.57 -14.22 2.76
N TYR A 42 2.66 -12.90 2.98
CA TYR A 42 1.78 -11.93 2.33
C TYR A 42 2.34 -11.46 0.99
N ASN A 43 1.46 -11.22 0.03
CA ASN A 43 1.85 -10.55 -1.23
C ASN A 43 1.75 -9.04 -1.03
N VAL A 44 2.86 -8.32 -1.08
CA VAL A 44 2.86 -6.87 -0.82
C VAL A 44 2.98 -6.09 -2.14
N ILE A 45 2.14 -5.08 -2.32
CA ILE A 45 2.20 -4.19 -3.50
C ILE A 45 2.31 -2.75 -3.00
N CYS A 46 3.44 -2.11 -3.30
CA CYS A 46 3.67 -0.70 -2.96
C CYS A 46 3.18 0.22 -4.09
N GLY A 47 2.29 1.14 -3.78
CA GLY A 47 1.87 2.20 -4.70
C GLY A 47 2.94 3.28 -4.90
N ASP A 48 2.81 4.02 -6.01
CA ASP A 48 3.75 5.09 -6.39
C ASP A 48 3.82 6.21 -5.35
N THR A 49 2.70 6.48 -4.67
CA THR A 49 2.65 7.56 -3.67
C THR A 49 3.58 7.29 -2.48
N VAL A 50 3.95 6.04 -2.21
CA VAL A 50 4.85 5.69 -1.11
C VAL A 50 6.25 6.31 -1.30
N TRP A 51 6.72 6.37 -2.54
CA TRP A 51 8.11 6.69 -2.87
C TRP A 51 8.35 8.15 -3.24
N THR A 52 7.28 8.94 -3.29
CA THR A 52 7.29 10.31 -3.80
C THR A 52 7.10 11.32 -2.67
N GLN A 53 7.68 12.51 -2.83
CA GLN A 53 7.51 13.61 -1.89
C GLN A 53 7.46 14.94 -2.65
N GLU A 54 6.28 15.55 -2.71
CA GLU A 54 6.00 16.84 -3.32
C GLU A 54 5.48 17.81 -2.24
N LYS A 55 6.31 18.79 -1.82
CA LYS A 55 5.92 19.85 -0.87
C LYS A 55 5.24 19.30 0.41
N ALA A 56 5.91 18.38 1.09
CA ALA A 56 5.44 17.70 2.31
C ALA A 56 4.19 16.80 2.14
N LYS A 57 3.85 16.42 0.91
CA LYS A 57 2.82 15.42 0.59
C LYS A 57 3.44 14.34 -0.30
N SER A 58 2.87 13.15 -0.37
CA SER A 58 3.35 12.11 -1.29
C SER A 58 3.18 12.52 -2.75
N ALA A 59 1.99 12.98 -3.08
CA ALA A 59 1.60 13.44 -4.41
C ALA A 59 0.40 14.39 -4.35
N SER A 60 -0.03 14.86 -5.53
CA SER A 60 -1.29 15.59 -5.69
C SER A 60 -2.47 14.87 -5.02
N ALA A 61 -3.47 15.64 -4.56
CA ALA A 61 -4.66 15.10 -3.91
C ALA A 61 -5.40 14.08 -4.78
N PHE A 62 -5.47 14.37 -6.08
CA PHE A 62 -6.06 13.48 -7.06
C PHE A 62 -5.32 12.14 -7.16
N LYS A 63 -3.98 12.16 -7.24
CA LYS A 63 -3.17 10.93 -7.34
C LYS A 63 -3.30 10.06 -6.09
N ARG A 64 -3.22 10.66 -4.89
CA ARG A 64 -3.43 9.97 -3.60
C ARG A 64 -4.81 9.32 -3.51
N ALA A 65 -5.86 10.07 -3.82
CA ALA A 65 -7.23 9.57 -3.79
C ALA A 65 -7.47 8.45 -4.82
N SER A 66 -6.86 8.58 -6.00
CA SER A 66 -6.99 7.58 -7.08
C SER A 66 -6.31 6.27 -6.71
N GLU A 67 -5.08 6.31 -6.17
CA GLU A 67 -4.37 5.11 -5.72
C GLU A 67 -5.10 4.41 -4.57
N PHE A 68 -5.52 5.16 -3.55
CA PHE A 68 -6.30 4.60 -2.44
C PHE A 68 -7.60 3.94 -2.91
N ASN A 69 -8.34 4.61 -3.80
CA ASN A 69 -9.57 4.06 -4.33
C ASN A 69 -9.34 2.85 -5.25
N ARG A 70 -8.19 2.77 -5.93
CA ARG A 70 -7.79 1.58 -6.70
C ARG A 70 -7.64 0.38 -5.77
N TRP A 71 -6.96 0.54 -4.63
CA TRP A 71 -6.84 -0.53 -3.64
C TRP A 71 -8.19 -0.97 -3.06
N LYS A 72 -9.05 -0.01 -2.68
CA LYS A 72 -10.40 -0.34 -2.18
C LYS A 72 -11.28 -1.06 -3.22
N ARG A 73 -11.18 -0.67 -4.49
CA ARG A 73 -12.02 -1.21 -5.57
C ARG A 73 -11.47 -2.48 -6.20
N ARG A 74 -10.20 -2.80 -5.94
CA ARG A 74 -9.60 -4.05 -6.39
C ARG A 74 -10.31 -5.18 -5.65
N LYS A 75 -11.28 -5.83 -6.30
CA LYS A 75 -11.66 -7.18 -5.88
C LYS A 75 -10.38 -7.99 -6.01
N LEU A 76 -9.86 -8.46 -4.88
CA LEU A 76 -8.86 -9.52 -4.88
C LEU A 76 -9.43 -10.59 -5.81
N GLN A 77 -8.78 -10.83 -6.96
CA GLN A 77 -9.08 -12.02 -7.74
C GLN A 77 -8.62 -13.19 -6.88
N GLU A 78 -9.50 -13.64 -5.99
CA GLU A 78 -9.57 -15.04 -5.63
C GLU A 78 -9.98 -15.76 -6.93
N GLU A 79 -9.21 -16.79 -7.30
CA GLU A 79 -9.29 -17.62 -8.52
C GLU A 79 -8.29 -17.30 -9.63
N ILE A 80 -7.07 -17.80 -9.47
CA ILE A 80 -6.40 -18.55 -10.54
C ILE A 80 -5.90 -19.86 -9.90
N HIS A 81 -6.22 -20.97 -10.57
CA HIS A 81 -6.17 -22.39 -10.14
C HIS A 81 -4.89 -22.83 -9.42
#